data_AF-A0A6B2X9D9-F1
#
_entry.id   AF-A0A6B2X9D9-F1
#
_cell.length_a   1.000
_cell.length_b   1.000
_cell.length_c   1.000
_cell.angle_alpha   90.00
_cell.angle_beta   90.00
_cell.angle_gamma   90.00
#
_symmetry.space_group_name_H-M   'P 1'
#
loop_
_entity.id
_entity.type
_entity.pdbx_description
1 polymer ?
#
loop_
_entity_poly.entity_id
_entity_poly.type
_entity_poly.pdbx_seq_one_letter_code
_entity_poly.pdbx_strand_id
1 'polypeptide(L)'
;MNKTIRRASVFALLLVFALLIRATWVQFYEGQALADDNDNRRNAIETYSSPLGNIIVAGKAVTGSERTTDSDLEYKRTYTNGKLYAAVTGYASQAYAPTQLEGIYADLLNGTDSRLKTVMDTVTNQRAEPGDVITTIDPSVQKAAYDALGDTKGAAVAIDPTTGKILAVVSTPSYDPSSLTDANTAGKAWKQLNADSDKPLTNRALRQPLPPGSTFKLVVAAAALEDGLYSSVDEKTDSPAPYTLPGTVTPLGNENTSAPCENASIRVALEYSCNTVFAKMAVDLGQDKVRAMAEKFGFNDSAQDVPVRAYTSVYPSDMNKSSTALTGIGQYDVTATPLQMAMVSAAIANGGKLVSPHMVSTITDNGGDVLKNYDDEATTQQIVSSDTAEQLQSAMQSVITDGTGTNARIDGVTVGGKTGTAQHGENNSKTPYAWFTSYGKADGKEVAVAVVVEQSNAARSEVSGNGLAAPVAKAMMEAALKN
;
A
#
# COMPACT_ATOMS: atom_id res chain seq x y z
N MET A 1 5.71 70.25 37.40
CA MET A 1 6.51 69.15 36.83
C MET A 1 7.44 69.72 35.75
N ASN A 2 8.76 69.51 35.84
CA ASN A 2 9.72 70.03 34.85
C ASN A 2 9.47 69.39 33.46
N LYS A 3 9.64 70.14 32.37
CA LYS A 3 9.39 69.73 30.97
C LYS A 3 10.12 68.43 30.61
N THR A 4 11.31 68.23 31.19
CA THR A 4 12.12 67.02 31.03
C THR A 4 11.45 65.79 31.65
N ILE A 5 10.91 65.91 32.86
CA ILE A 5 10.20 64.82 33.55
C ILE A 5 8.94 64.45 32.76
N ARG A 6 8.17 65.44 32.27
CA ARG A 6 6.98 65.19 31.43
C ARG A 6 7.29 64.41 30.17
N ARG A 7 8.38 64.77 29.47
CA ARG A 7 8.81 64.08 28.24
C ARG A 7 9.26 62.65 28.55
N ALA A 8 10.01 62.45 29.62
CA ALA A 8 10.41 61.11 30.06
C ALA A 8 9.20 60.23 30.42
N SER A 9 8.23 60.77 31.16
CA SER A 9 6.99 60.05 31.50
C SER A 9 6.15 59.70 30.28
N VAL A 10 6.00 60.62 29.31
CA VAL A 10 5.27 60.36 28.07
C VAL A 10 6.00 59.30 27.24
N PHE A 11 7.33 59.37 27.13
CA PHE A 11 8.11 58.37 26.42
C PHE A 11 8.00 56.99 27.07
N ALA A 12 8.10 56.91 28.40
CA ALA A 12 7.89 55.66 29.13
C ALA A 12 6.48 55.08 28.92
N LEU A 13 5.45 55.94 28.93
CA LEU A 13 4.07 55.53 28.67
C LEU A 13 3.87 55.00 27.25
N LEU A 14 4.53 55.61 26.26
CA LEU A 14 4.54 55.12 24.89
C LEU A 14 5.21 53.74 24.77
N LEU A 15 6.32 53.50 25.50
CA LEU A 15 6.97 52.19 25.53
C LEU A 15 6.08 51.12 26.16
N VAL A 16 5.41 51.44 27.28
CA VAL A 16 4.45 50.52 27.91
C VAL A 16 3.28 50.23 26.97
N PHE A 17 2.75 51.25 26.30
CA PHE A 17 1.67 51.07 25.34
C PHE A 17 2.08 50.20 24.14
N ALA A 18 3.28 50.40 23.60
CA ALA A 18 3.83 49.55 22.54
C ALA A 18 4.00 48.09 23.01
N LEU A 19 4.45 47.88 24.26
CA LEU A 19 4.58 46.55 24.84
C LEU A 19 3.21 45.87 25.03
N LEU A 20 2.18 46.61 25.47
CA LEU A 20 0.82 46.09 25.57
C LEU A 20 0.25 45.69 24.21
N ILE A 21 0.46 46.52 23.17
CA ILE A 21 0.07 46.17 21.80
C ILE A 21 0.76 44.87 21.36
N ARG A 22 2.08 44.75 21.59
CA ARG A 22 2.80 43.52 21.23
C ARG A 22 2.32 42.31 22.02
N ALA A 23 2.03 42.46 23.31
CA ALA A 23 1.49 41.38 24.14
C ALA A 23 0.11 40.92 23.65
N THR A 24 -0.79 41.86 23.34
CA THR A 24 -2.10 41.54 22.76
C THR A 24 -1.96 40.87 21.39
N TRP A 25 -1.06 41.34 20.54
CA TRP A 25 -0.79 40.69 19.26
C TRP A 25 -0.29 39.26 19.44
N VAL A 26 0.68 39.03 20.32
CA VAL A 26 1.22 37.69 20.59
C VAL A 26 0.15 36.78 21.21
N GLN A 27 -0.69 37.29 22.11
CA GLN A 27 -1.70 36.47 22.80
C GLN A 27 -2.92 36.15 21.94
N PHE A 28 -3.43 37.10 21.16
CA PHE A 28 -4.70 36.96 20.46
C PHE A 28 -4.56 36.72 18.95
N TYR A 29 -3.45 37.14 18.34
CA TYR A 29 -3.21 36.94 16.91
C TYR A 29 -2.24 35.80 16.64
N GLU A 30 -1.06 35.81 17.28
CA GLU A 30 -0.06 34.73 17.14
C GLU A 30 -0.32 33.55 18.09
N GLY A 31 -1.18 33.72 19.10
CA GLY A 31 -1.28 32.80 20.24
C GLY A 31 -1.67 31.38 19.84
N GLN A 32 -2.64 31.24 18.93
CA GLN A 32 -3.06 29.93 18.44
C GLN A 32 -2.00 29.29 17.54
N ALA A 33 -1.37 30.07 16.64
CA ALA A 33 -0.30 29.57 15.80
C ALA A 33 0.93 29.10 16.62
N LEU A 34 1.27 29.80 17.70
CA LEU A 34 2.34 29.41 18.63
C LEU A 34 1.94 28.22 19.51
N ALA A 35 0.66 28.10 19.87
CA ALA A 35 0.15 26.95 20.60
C ALA A 35 0.18 25.69 19.74
N ASP A 36 -0.23 25.79 18.49
CA ASP A 36 -0.33 24.70 17.51
C ASP A 36 1.02 24.36 16.84
N ASP A 37 2.09 25.08 17.18
CA ASP A 37 3.43 24.84 16.63
C ASP A 37 3.96 23.44 17.04
N ASN A 38 4.58 22.73 16.09
CA ASN A 38 5.15 21.40 16.33
C ASN A 38 6.37 21.43 17.27
N ASP A 39 7.06 22.57 17.37
CA ASP A 39 8.18 22.78 18.30
C ASP A 39 7.68 23.15 19.72
N ASN A 40 6.37 23.35 19.90
CA ASN A 40 5.80 23.58 21.22
C ASN A 40 5.72 22.27 22.03
N ARG A 41 6.72 22.06 22.89
CA ARG A 41 6.81 20.92 23.81
C ARG A 41 5.55 20.69 24.66
N ARG A 42 4.73 21.71 24.90
CA ARG A 42 3.46 21.53 25.65
C ARG A 42 2.50 20.59 24.94
N ASN A 43 2.49 20.57 23.60
CA ASN A 43 1.63 19.66 22.83
C ASN A 43 2.05 18.21 23.03
N ALA A 44 3.37 17.95 23.08
CA ALA A 44 3.90 16.64 23.41
C ALA A 44 3.60 16.24 24.86
N ILE A 45 3.82 17.15 25.83
CA ILE A 45 3.49 16.91 27.25
C ILE A 45 2.02 16.57 27.41
N GLU A 46 1.13 17.36 26.81
CA GLU A 46 -0.31 17.10 26.84
C GLU A 46 -0.60 15.74 26.22
N THR A 47 -0.19 15.49 24.97
CA THR A 47 -0.43 14.24 24.24
C THR A 47 -0.05 13.01 25.06
N TYR A 48 1.11 13.05 25.71
CA TYR A 48 1.69 11.94 26.48
C TYR A 48 1.45 12.02 28.00
N SER A 49 0.59 12.92 28.48
CA SER A 49 0.16 12.97 29.88
C SER A 49 -0.82 11.84 30.25
N SER A 50 -1.43 11.22 29.24
CA SER A 50 -2.39 10.12 29.40
C SER A 50 -2.09 9.00 28.40
N PRO A 51 -2.56 7.77 28.65
CA PRO A 51 -2.49 6.69 27.67
C PRO A 51 -3.14 7.09 26.35
N LEU A 52 -2.60 6.62 25.23
CA LEU A 52 -3.21 6.75 23.91
C LEU A 52 -4.15 5.57 23.65
N GLY A 53 -5.19 5.78 22.86
CA GLY A 53 -6.06 4.73 22.36
C GLY A 53 -5.31 3.72 21.50
N ASN A 54 -5.93 2.60 21.15
CA ASN A 54 -5.24 1.43 20.61
C ASN A 54 -5.59 1.16 19.14
N ILE A 55 -4.61 0.64 18.42
CA ILE A 55 -4.82 -0.05 17.16
C ILE A 55 -5.04 -1.52 17.47
N ILE A 56 -6.17 -2.05 17.00
CA ILE A 56 -6.67 -3.39 17.31
C ILE A 56 -6.60 -4.27 16.05
N VAL A 57 -6.02 -5.47 16.19
CA VAL A 57 -5.94 -6.51 15.16
C VAL A 57 -6.66 -7.74 15.70
N ALA A 58 -7.73 -8.17 15.00
CA ALA A 58 -8.56 -9.32 15.39
C ALA A 58 -8.96 -9.32 16.89
N GLY A 59 -9.45 -8.17 17.38
CA GLY A 59 -9.91 -7.99 18.76
C GLY A 59 -8.81 -7.86 19.82
N LYS A 60 -7.53 -7.79 19.43
CA LYS A 60 -6.40 -7.61 20.34
C LYS A 60 -5.66 -6.31 20.04
N ALA A 61 -5.40 -5.51 21.07
CA ALA A 61 -4.56 -4.32 20.94
C ALA A 61 -3.13 -4.74 20.57
N VAL A 62 -2.61 -4.19 19.47
CA VAL A 62 -1.21 -4.35 19.05
C VAL A 62 -0.34 -3.14 19.40
N THR A 63 -0.98 -2.07 19.85
CA THR A 63 -0.34 -0.90 20.45
C THR A 63 -0.75 -0.76 21.91
N GLY A 64 -0.05 0.09 22.66
CA GLY A 64 -0.43 0.47 24.02
C GLY A 64 0.37 1.65 24.54
N SER A 65 0.26 1.91 25.84
CA SER A 65 1.02 2.97 26.51
C SER A 65 1.66 2.43 27.79
N GLU A 66 2.92 2.81 28.04
CA GLU A 66 3.68 2.47 29.23
C GLU A 66 4.18 3.76 29.91
N ARG A 67 4.19 3.79 31.24
CA ARG A 67 4.74 4.93 32.00
C ARG A 67 6.24 5.05 31.76
N THR A 68 6.73 6.28 31.58
CA THR A 68 8.16 6.57 31.56
C THR A 68 8.70 6.71 32.99
N THR A 69 10.00 6.46 33.20
CA THR A 69 10.64 6.60 34.52
C THR A 69 11.34 7.94 34.69
N ASP A 70 11.82 8.55 33.60
CA ASP A 70 12.74 9.70 33.63
C ASP A 70 12.42 10.71 32.50
N SER A 71 11.14 11.06 32.34
CA SER A 71 10.67 12.05 31.36
C SER A 71 9.53 12.88 31.93
N ASP A 72 9.39 14.13 31.48
CA ASP A 72 8.20 14.96 31.70
C ASP A 72 7.00 14.49 30.85
N LEU A 73 7.25 13.57 29.92
CA LEU A 73 6.24 12.86 29.14
C LEU A 73 5.87 11.57 29.87
N GLU A 74 4.75 11.58 30.59
CA GLU A 74 4.37 10.53 31.54
C GLU A 74 4.21 9.15 30.90
N TYR A 75 3.73 9.08 29.65
CA TYR A 75 3.54 7.85 28.90
C TYR A 75 4.33 7.83 27.59
N LYS A 76 4.84 6.66 27.21
CA LYS A 76 5.38 6.35 25.88
C LYS A 76 4.54 5.28 25.21
N ARG A 77 4.54 5.27 23.87
CA ARG A 77 3.85 4.24 23.08
C ARG A 77 4.57 2.89 23.20
N THR A 78 3.84 1.78 23.12
CA THR A 78 4.37 0.41 23.05
C THR A 78 3.74 -0.36 21.89
N TYR A 79 4.45 -1.37 21.38
CA TYR A 79 4.00 -2.18 20.25
C TYR A 79 4.22 -3.67 20.50
N THR A 80 3.14 -4.44 20.44
CA THR A 80 3.21 -5.90 20.47
C THR A 80 3.53 -6.41 19.08
N ASN A 81 4.61 -7.20 18.94
CA ASN A 81 5.11 -7.66 17.64
C ASN A 81 5.37 -6.51 16.66
N GLY A 82 5.99 -5.41 17.13
CA GLY A 82 6.16 -4.17 16.36
C GLY A 82 6.64 -4.35 14.92
N LYS A 83 7.65 -5.21 14.68
CA LYS A 83 8.16 -5.50 13.32
C LYS A 83 7.11 -6.10 12.39
N LEU A 84 6.22 -6.94 12.90
CA LEU A 84 5.17 -7.60 12.12
C LEU A 84 4.12 -6.58 11.62
N TYR A 85 3.82 -5.56 12.44
CA TYR A 85 2.73 -4.63 12.18
C TYR A 85 3.18 -3.21 11.80
N ALA A 86 4.49 -2.90 11.77
CA ALA A 86 4.98 -1.54 11.51
C ALA A 86 4.50 -0.94 10.17
N ALA A 87 4.27 -1.76 9.14
CA ALA A 87 3.69 -1.30 7.88
C ALA A 87 2.21 -0.86 8.01
N VAL A 88 1.50 -1.41 8.99
CA VAL A 88 0.10 -1.08 9.34
C VAL A 88 0.09 0.06 10.36
N THR A 89 0.69 -0.13 11.53
CA THR A 89 0.63 0.84 12.64
C THR A 89 1.43 2.10 12.33
N GLY A 90 2.59 1.96 11.70
CA GLY A 90 3.61 3.01 11.73
C GLY A 90 4.17 3.15 13.14
N TYR A 91 4.49 4.39 13.51
CA TYR A 91 4.89 4.75 14.87
C TYR A 91 4.25 6.07 15.30
N ALA A 92 3.95 6.19 16.60
CA ALA A 92 3.88 7.42 17.37
C ALA A 92 5.16 7.58 18.21
N SER A 93 5.74 8.78 18.19
CA SER A 93 7.02 9.09 18.85
C SER A 93 6.93 10.40 19.61
N GLN A 94 7.53 10.44 20.80
CA GLN A 94 7.69 11.66 21.58
C GLN A 94 8.64 12.68 20.94
N ALA A 95 9.43 12.27 19.94
CA ALA A 95 10.45 13.10 19.30
C ALA A 95 10.25 13.28 17.78
N TYR A 96 9.40 12.48 17.15
CA TYR A 96 9.22 12.44 15.70
C TYR A 96 7.73 12.40 15.33
N ALA A 97 7.37 12.99 14.19
CA ALA A 97 6.00 12.99 13.72
C ALA A 97 5.47 11.56 13.49
N PRO A 98 4.23 11.25 13.88
CA PRO A 98 3.69 9.91 13.73
C PRO A 98 3.45 9.55 12.26
N THR A 99 3.38 8.25 11.96
CA THR A 99 3.23 7.72 10.60
C THR A 99 2.13 6.68 10.49
N GLN A 100 1.68 6.38 9.27
CA GLN A 100 0.66 5.35 8.98
C GLN A 100 -0.61 5.55 9.84
N LEU A 101 -1.20 4.48 10.40
CA LEU A 101 -2.41 4.59 11.21
C LEU A 101 -2.21 5.43 12.48
N GLU A 102 -1.05 5.35 13.14
CA GLU A 102 -0.74 6.22 14.30
C GLU A 102 -0.77 7.72 13.92
N GLY A 103 -0.36 8.06 12.70
CA GLY A 103 -0.40 9.44 12.20
C GLY A 103 -1.76 9.87 11.67
N ILE A 104 -2.43 9.00 10.90
CA ILE A 104 -3.73 9.30 10.29
C ILE A 104 -4.83 9.45 11.35
N TYR A 105 -4.76 8.64 12.41
CA TYR A 105 -5.72 8.67 13.51
C TYR A 105 -5.14 9.30 14.78
N ALA A 106 -4.12 10.16 14.65
CA ALA A 106 -3.46 10.78 15.80
C ALA A 106 -4.46 11.47 16.74
N ASP A 107 -5.41 12.24 16.18
CA ASP A 107 -6.43 12.97 16.96
C ASP A 107 -7.43 12.03 17.66
N LEU A 108 -7.76 10.89 17.04
CA LEU A 108 -8.62 9.88 17.64
C LEU A 108 -7.89 9.17 18.78
N LEU A 109 -6.67 8.70 18.50
CA LEU A 109 -5.83 7.94 19.43
C LEU A 109 -5.31 8.80 20.57
N ASN A 110 -5.31 10.12 20.42
CA ASN A 110 -4.97 11.03 21.48
C ASN A 110 -6.22 11.70 22.10
N GLY A 111 -7.46 11.46 21.68
CA GLY A 111 -8.62 12.07 22.33
C GLY A 111 -8.87 13.57 22.02
N THR A 112 -8.20 14.14 21.02
CA THR A 112 -8.49 15.51 20.53
C THR A 112 -9.54 15.53 19.42
N ASP A 113 -9.88 14.38 18.84
CA ASP A 113 -10.92 14.27 17.82
C ASP A 113 -12.26 14.81 18.35
N SER A 114 -12.82 15.77 17.62
CA SER A 114 -14.09 16.41 17.97
C SER A 114 -15.26 15.42 18.14
N ARG A 115 -15.21 14.26 17.48
CA ARG A 115 -16.23 13.20 17.57
C ARG A 115 -16.23 12.48 18.92
N LEU A 116 -15.13 12.57 19.68
CA LEU A 116 -15.01 11.99 21.02
C LEU A 116 -15.54 12.91 22.12
N LYS A 117 -15.66 14.22 21.85
CA LYS A 117 -15.99 15.20 22.88
C LYS A 117 -17.46 15.09 23.29
N THR A 118 -17.68 14.95 24.59
CA THR A 118 -19.02 15.17 25.15
C THR A 118 -19.33 16.67 25.23
N VAL A 119 -20.61 17.00 25.50
CA VAL A 119 -21.02 18.38 25.77
C VAL A 119 -20.26 18.95 26.97
N MET A 120 -19.99 18.13 27.99
CA MET A 120 -19.24 18.56 29.17
C MET A 120 -17.79 18.85 28.84
N ASP A 121 -17.11 17.99 28.07
CA ASP A 121 -15.71 18.21 27.66
C ASP A 121 -15.56 19.47 26.81
N THR A 122 -16.57 19.77 25.99
CA THR A 122 -16.61 21.00 25.19
C THR A 122 -16.74 22.25 26.06
N VAL A 123 -17.52 22.17 27.16
CA VAL A 123 -17.72 23.29 28.09
C VAL A 123 -16.54 23.46 29.05
N THR A 124 -15.94 22.37 29.51
CA THR A 124 -14.77 22.40 30.42
C THR A 124 -13.44 22.53 29.67
N ASN A 125 -13.48 22.47 28.34
CA ASN A 125 -12.33 22.36 27.46
C ASN A 125 -11.38 21.23 27.88
N GLN A 126 -11.94 20.14 28.42
CA GLN A 126 -11.20 18.93 28.76
C GLN A 126 -10.98 18.08 27.51
N ARG A 127 -9.90 17.32 27.54
CA ARG A 127 -9.58 16.32 26.52
C ARG A 127 -10.49 15.12 26.71
N ALA A 128 -11.00 14.57 25.61
CA ALA A 128 -11.83 13.37 25.67
C ALA A 128 -10.96 12.13 25.93
N GLU A 129 -11.58 11.07 26.42
CA GLU A 129 -10.93 9.77 26.47
C GLU A 129 -10.60 9.29 25.05
N PRO A 130 -9.38 8.80 24.78
CA PRO A 130 -9.00 8.35 23.44
C PRO A 130 -9.85 7.22 22.86
N GLY A 131 -10.02 7.24 21.54
CA GLY A 131 -10.71 6.18 20.81
C GLY A 131 -9.77 5.11 20.25
N ASP A 132 -10.34 4.01 19.78
CA ASP A 132 -9.61 2.88 19.21
C ASP A 132 -9.79 2.78 17.68
N VAL A 133 -8.79 2.22 17.00
CA VAL A 133 -8.80 1.92 15.56
C VAL A 133 -8.83 0.41 15.36
N ILE A 134 -9.94 -0.12 14.84
CA ILE A 134 -10.12 -1.55 14.60
C ILE A 134 -9.75 -1.84 13.14
N THR A 135 -8.67 -2.60 12.94
CA THR A 135 -8.17 -2.96 11.62
C THR A 135 -8.90 -4.16 11.01
N THR A 136 -8.80 -4.31 9.69
CA THR A 136 -9.25 -5.51 8.96
C THR A 136 -8.19 -6.61 8.89
N ILE A 137 -7.01 -6.37 9.47
CA ILE A 137 -5.85 -7.25 9.34
C ILE A 137 -6.13 -8.59 10.01
N ASP A 138 -5.89 -9.67 9.26
CA ASP A 138 -5.89 -11.03 9.78
C ASP A 138 -4.46 -11.36 10.28
N PRO A 139 -4.28 -11.66 11.58
CA PRO A 139 -2.97 -11.90 12.15
C PRO A 139 -2.28 -13.13 11.55
N SER A 140 -3.04 -14.14 11.11
CA SER A 140 -2.50 -15.36 10.50
C SER A 140 -1.98 -15.07 9.08
N VAL A 141 -2.73 -14.31 8.28
CA VAL A 141 -2.32 -13.91 6.92
C VAL A 141 -1.11 -12.96 6.99
N GLN A 142 -1.15 -11.96 7.87
CA GLN A 142 -0.05 -11.03 8.10
C GLN A 142 1.23 -11.77 8.50
N LYS A 143 1.13 -12.72 9.46
CA LYS A 143 2.28 -13.51 9.92
C LYS A 143 2.81 -14.44 8.83
N ALA A 144 1.93 -15.11 8.08
CA ALA A 144 2.34 -16.01 6.99
C ALA A 144 3.16 -15.26 5.93
N ALA A 145 2.74 -14.06 5.54
CA ALA A 145 3.48 -13.20 4.63
C ALA A 145 4.85 -12.77 5.19
N TYR A 146 4.86 -12.28 6.44
CA TYR A 146 6.07 -11.78 7.09
C TYR A 146 7.13 -12.88 7.28
N ASP A 147 6.71 -14.05 7.76
CA ASP A 147 7.60 -15.21 7.93
C ASP A 147 8.13 -15.70 6.58
N ALA A 148 7.29 -15.76 5.55
CA ALA A 148 7.67 -16.26 4.23
C ALA A 148 8.63 -15.31 3.49
N LEU A 149 8.49 -13.99 3.69
CA LEU A 149 9.45 -13.00 3.19
C LEU A 149 10.78 -13.07 3.96
N GLY A 150 10.73 -13.28 5.28
CA GLY A 150 11.92 -13.38 6.13
C GLY A 150 12.81 -12.14 6.01
N ASP A 151 14.09 -12.36 5.74
CA ASP A 151 15.10 -11.30 5.56
C ASP A 151 15.11 -10.71 4.12
N THR A 152 14.25 -11.19 3.24
CA THR A 152 14.21 -10.76 1.85
C THR A 152 13.59 -9.38 1.74
N LYS A 153 14.18 -8.47 0.94
CA LYS A 153 13.59 -7.15 0.69
C LYS A 153 12.37 -7.30 -0.23
N GLY A 154 11.20 -6.90 0.23
CA GLY A 154 9.96 -7.07 -0.52
C GLY A 154 8.73 -6.54 0.21
N ALA A 155 7.57 -6.82 -0.37
CA ALA A 155 6.28 -6.51 0.21
C ALA A 155 5.20 -7.46 -0.28
N ALA A 156 4.13 -7.57 0.52
CA ALA A 156 2.96 -8.36 0.19
C ALA A 156 1.68 -7.69 0.68
N VAL A 157 0.60 -7.83 -0.09
CA VAL A 157 -0.74 -7.37 0.26
C VAL A 157 -1.74 -8.50 0.00
N ALA A 158 -2.68 -8.71 0.93
CA ALA A 158 -3.84 -9.57 0.73
C ALA A 158 -5.14 -8.78 0.91
N ILE A 159 -6.11 -9.03 0.05
CA ILE A 159 -7.43 -8.40 0.03
C ILE A 159 -8.48 -9.50 -0.05
N ASP A 160 -9.54 -9.41 0.76
CA ASP A 160 -10.78 -10.17 0.51
C ASP A 160 -11.53 -9.53 -0.68
N PRO A 161 -11.65 -10.22 -1.82
CA PRO A 161 -12.24 -9.66 -3.03
C PRO A 161 -13.70 -9.23 -2.87
N THR A 162 -14.43 -9.87 -1.96
CA THR A 162 -15.88 -9.69 -1.78
C THR A 162 -16.23 -8.53 -0.86
N THR A 163 -15.32 -8.16 0.05
CA THR A 163 -15.54 -7.09 1.03
C THR A 163 -14.59 -5.91 0.85
N GLY A 164 -13.49 -6.06 0.12
CA GLY A 164 -12.43 -5.04 0.04
C GLY A 164 -11.56 -4.96 1.29
N LYS A 165 -11.79 -5.82 2.29
CA LYS A 165 -10.98 -5.84 3.51
C LYS A 165 -9.54 -6.20 3.19
N ILE A 166 -8.61 -5.35 3.60
CA ILE A 166 -7.19 -5.66 3.49
C ILE A 166 -6.82 -6.59 4.66
N LEU A 167 -6.52 -7.85 4.36
CA LEU A 167 -6.20 -8.87 5.35
C LEU A 167 -4.73 -8.81 5.79
N ALA A 168 -3.84 -8.31 4.93
CA ALA A 168 -2.43 -8.14 5.27
C ALA A 168 -1.77 -7.01 4.48
N VAL A 169 -0.86 -6.29 5.12
CA VAL A 169 0.06 -5.32 4.52
C VAL A 169 1.44 -5.52 5.13
N VAL A 170 2.36 -6.12 4.37
CA VAL A 170 3.69 -6.49 4.83
C VAL A 170 4.76 -5.78 4.02
N SER A 171 5.81 -5.31 4.69
CA SER A 171 7.00 -4.70 4.10
C SER A 171 8.22 -5.23 4.82
N THR A 172 9.22 -5.72 4.08
CA THR A 172 10.48 -6.23 4.60
C THR A 172 11.68 -5.58 3.88
N PRO A 173 12.81 -5.33 4.58
CA PRO A 173 12.96 -5.44 6.04
C PRO A 173 12.08 -4.40 6.76
N SER A 174 11.61 -4.80 7.95
CA SER A 174 10.78 -3.97 8.84
C SER A 174 11.62 -3.43 10.00
N TYR A 175 11.01 -2.66 10.89
CA TYR A 175 11.62 -2.09 12.10
C TYR A 175 10.70 -2.27 13.30
N ASP A 176 11.25 -2.20 14.51
CA ASP A 176 10.44 -2.18 15.73
C ASP A 176 10.09 -0.72 16.10
N PRO A 177 8.83 -0.29 15.97
CA PRO A 177 8.41 1.06 16.31
C PRO A 177 8.72 1.44 17.77
N SER A 178 8.82 0.46 18.68
CA SER A 178 9.15 0.69 20.10
C SER A 178 10.50 1.40 20.29
N SER A 179 11.42 1.26 19.34
CA SER A 179 12.73 1.93 19.37
C SER A 179 12.66 3.45 19.11
N LEU A 180 11.52 3.95 18.63
CA LEU A 180 11.31 5.35 18.29
C LEU A 180 10.42 6.09 19.30
N THR A 181 9.92 5.44 20.34
CA THR A 181 8.82 6.02 21.15
C THR A 181 9.29 6.99 22.21
N ASP A 182 10.44 6.73 22.83
CA ASP A 182 10.98 7.49 23.96
C ASP A 182 11.90 8.62 23.48
N ALA A 183 11.62 9.86 23.89
CA ALA A 183 12.34 11.05 23.46
C ALA A 183 13.86 11.00 23.71
N ASN A 184 14.30 10.34 24.79
CA ASN A 184 15.71 10.27 25.17
C ASN A 184 16.50 9.25 24.33
N THR A 185 15.83 8.22 23.81
CA THR A 185 16.50 7.11 23.10
C THR A 185 16.22 7.06 21.60
N ALA A 186 15.09 7.62 21.16
CA ALA A 186 14.64 7.60 19.76
C ALA A 186 15.67 8.20 18.81
N GLY A 187 16.45 9.20 19.23
CA GLY A 187 17.45 9.86 18.40
C GLY A 187 18.52 8.93 17.82
N LYS A 188 18.92 7.88 18.56
CA LYS A 188 19.89 6.89 18.07
C LYS A 188 19.24 5.95 17.05
N ALA A 189 18.07 5.42 17.38
CA ALA A 189 17.30 4.53 16.50
C ALA A 189 16.93 5.23 15.19
N TRP A 190 16.48 6.48 15.25
CA TRP A 190 16.16 7.32 14.10
C TRP A 190 17.33 7.46 13.13
N LYS A 191 18.53 7.80 13.65
CA LYS A 191 19.74 7.92 12.83
C LYS A 191 20.09 6.59 12.17
N GLN A 192 19.99 5.48 12.90
CA GLN A 192 20.27 4.15 12.37
C GLN A 192 19.28 3.77 11.24
N LEU A 193 17.98 3.90 11.49
CA LEU A 193 16.93 3.52 10.54
C LEU A 193 16.93 4.37 9.25
N ASN A 194 17.27 5.66 9.35
CA ASN A 194 17.39 6.54 8.18
C ASN A 194 18.68 6.30 7.38
N ALA A 195 19.79 6.01 8.07
CA ALA A 195 21.07 5.71 7.44
C ALA A 195 21.10 4.32 6.78
N ASP A 196 20.21 3.41 7.20
CA ASP A 196 20.10 2.07 6.64
C ASP A 196 19.86 2.12 5.12
N SER A 197 20.67 1.36 4.38
CA SER A 197 20.59 1.24 2.92
C SER A 197 19.34 0.48 2.46
N ASP A 198 18.80 -0.39 3.32
CA ASP A 198 17.61 -1.19 3.05
C ASP A 198 16.31 -0.46 3.39
N LYS A 199 16.38 0.77 3.88
CA LYS A 199 15.21 1.67 4.06
C LYS A 199 14.04 0.98 4.78
N PRO A 200 14.23 0.45 6.01
CA PRO A 200 13.21 -0.31 6.73
C PRO A 200 11.97 0.51 7.09
N LEU A 201 12.07 1.84 7.17
CA LEU A 201 10.94 2.74 7.40
C LEU A 201 9.96 2.82 6.20
N THR A 202 10.35 2.33 5.03
CA THR A 202 9.52 2.41 3.82
C THR A 202 8.43 1.35 3.87
N ASN A 203 7.17 1.77 3.80
CA ASN A 203 6.08 0.84 3.50
C ASN A 203 6.08 0.54 1.98
N ARG A 204 6.77 -0.53 1.58
CA ARG A 204 6.89 -0.94 0.18
C ARG A 204 5.57 -1.35 -0.45
N ALA A 205 4.67 -1.92 0.35
CA ALA A 205 3.35 -2.38 -0.10
C ALA A 205 2.46 -1.23 -0.59
N LEU A 206 2.61 -0.03 -0.01
CA LEU A 206 1.76 1.13 -0.30
C LEU A 206 2.51 2.31 -0.93
N ARG A 207 3.81 2.46 -0.67
CA ARG A 207 4.57 3.71 -0.92
C ARG A 207 5.72 3.55 -1.92
N GLN A 208 5.91 2.36 -2.49
CA GLN A 208 6.98 2.11 -3.45
C GLN A 208 6.41 1.45 -4.72
N PRO A 209 5.91 2.26 -5.67
CA PRO A 209 5.52 1.74 -6.97
C PRO A 209 6.77 1.26 -7.74
N LEU A 210 6.71 0.04 -8.27
CA LEU A 210 7.80 -0.62 -9.01
C LEU A 210 7.27 -1.14 -10.34
N PRO A 211 8.11 -1.36 -11.36
CA PRO A 211 7.64 -1.96 -12.61
C PRO A 211 6.96 -3.32 -12.34
N PRO A 212 5.69 -3.52 -12.73
CA PRO A 212 4.94 -4.75 -12.46
C PRO A 212 5.35 -5.92 -13.35
N GLY A 213 6.03 -5.63 -14.47
CA GLY A 213 6.41 -6.62 -15.48
C GLY A 213 5.20 -7.43 -15.95
N SER A 214 5.38 -8.74 -16.12
CA SER A 214 4.36 -9.62 -16.68
C SER A 214 3.06 -9.74 -15.86
N THR A 215 2.98 -9.21 -14.64
CA THR A 215 1.70 -9.14 -13.92
C THR A 215 0.72 -8.14 -14.55
N PHE A 216 1.22 -7.09 -15.20
CA PHE A 216 0.40 -6.09 -15.91
C PHE A 216 -0.29 -6.66 -17.16
N LYS A 217 0.18 -7.80 -17.69
CA LYS A 217 -0.46 -8.49 -18.81
C LYS A 217 -1.93 -8.85 -18.54
N LEU A 218 -2.32 -8.99 -17.27
CA LEU A 218 -3.72 -9.17 -16.87
C LEU A 218 -4.58 -7.95 -17.24
N VAL A 219 -4.08 -6.74 -17.05
CA VAL A 219 -4.76 -5.48 -17.43
C VAL A 219 -4.90 -5.39 -18.95
N VAL A 220 -3.84 -5.78 -19.68
CA VAL A 220 -3.85 -5.78 -21.15
C VAL A 220 -4.80 -6.83 -21.72
N ALA A 221 -4.83 -8.04 -21.13
CA ALA A 221 -5.78 -9.09 -21.50
C ALA A 221 -7.23 -8.65 -21.26
N ALA A 222 -7.49 -8.05 -20.10
CA ALA A 222 -8.80 -7.47 -19.77
C ALA A 222 -9.22 -6.40 -20.79
N ALA A 223 -8.31 -5.49 -21.16
CA ALA A 223 -8.57 -4.47 -22.17
C ALA A 223 -8.91 -5.09 -23.54
N ALA A 224 -8.20 -6.15 -23.93
CA ALA A 224 -8.42 -6.81 -25.22
C ALA A 224 -9.77 -7.52 -25.31
N LEU A 225 -10.19 -8.18 -24.23
CA LEU A 225 -11.48 -8.87 -24.17
C LEU A 225 -12.63 -7.85 -24.13
N GLU A 226 -12.53 -6.81 -23.30
CA GLU A 226 -13.59 -5.79 -23.17
C GLU A 226 -13.73 -4.90 -24.41
N ASP A 227 -12.65 -4.70 -25.16
CA ASP A 227 -12.69 -3.99 -26.45
C ASP A 227 -13.26 -4.87 -27.59
N GLY A 228 -13.37 -6.18 -27.37
CA GLY A 228 -13.75 -7.15 -28.40
C GLY A 228 -12.64 -7.37 -29.44
N LEU A 229 -11.38 -7.05 -29.12
CA LEU A 229 -10.23 -7.35 -29.98
C LEU A 229 -10.08 -8.86 -30.17
N TYR A 230 -10.37 -9.62 -29.11
CA TYR A 230 -10.52 -11.07 -29.15
C TYR A 230 -11.83 -11.45 -28.48
N SER A 231 -12.56 -12.39 -29.07
CA SER A 231 -13.83 -12.90 -28.55
C SER A 231 -13.64 -13.89 -27.40
N SER A 232 -12.47 -14.52 -27.31
CA SER A 232 -12.16 -15.48 -26.26
C SER A 232 -10.68 -15.54 -25.89
N VAL A 233 -10.37 -15.94 -24.65
CA VAL A 233 -9.00 -16.26 -24.23
C VAL A 233 -8.36 -17.42 -24.99
N ASP A 234 -9.16 -18.23 -25.68
CA ASP A 234 -8.72 -19.36 -26.51
C ASP A 234 -8.59 -19.01 -27.99
N GLU A 235 -8.98 -17.79 -28.39
CA GLU A 235 -8.79 -17.29 -29.74
C GLU A 235 -7.30 -17.07 -30.06
N LYS A 236 -6.92 -17.39 -31.28
CA LYS A 236 -5.57 -17.21 -31.82
C LYS A 236 -5.29 -15.73 -32.09
N THR A 237 -4.11 -15.25 -31.72
CA THR A 237 -3.80 -13.79 -31.71
C THR A 237 -3.04 -13.28 -32.93
N ASP A 238 -2.66 -14.17 -33.86
CA ASP A 238 -1.80 -13.91 -35.01
C ASP A 238 -0.51 -13.16 -34.63
N SER A 239 -0.01 -13.45 -33.42
CA SER A 239 1.19 -12.82 -32.88
C SER A 239 2.45 -13.53 -33.38
N PRO A 240 3.44 -12.82 -33.93
CA PRO A 240 4.71 -13.44 -34.31
C PRO A 240 5.57 -13.72 -33.07
N ALA A 241 6.55 -14.62 -33.22
CA ALA A 241 7.61 -14.81 -32.23
C ALA A 241 8.95 -15.02 -32.95
N PRO A 242 9.89 -14.05 -32.91
CA PRO A 242 9.88 -12.79 -32.16
C PRO A 242 8.94 -11.72 -32.75
N TYR A 243 8.66 -10.66 -31.99
CA TYR A 243 7.90 -9.49 -32.43
C TYR A 243 8.80 -8.26 -32.57
N THR A 244 8.95 -7.72 -33.77
CA THR A 244 9.73 -6.49 -33.98
C THR A 244 8.95 -5.27 -33.52
N LEU A 245 9.53 -4.48 -32.61
CA LEU A 245 8.87 -3.30 -32.05
C LEU A 245 8.57 -2.27 -33.16
N PRO A 246 7.31 -1.79 -33.28
CA PRO A 246 6.92 -0.90 -34.37
C PRO A 246 7.78 0.37 -34.46
N GLY A 247 8.22 0.71 -35.67
CA GLY A 247 9.08 1.88 -35.89
C GLY A 247 10.54 1.69 -35.49
N THR A 248 10.97 0.46 -35.18
CA THR A 248 12.36 0.13 -34.86
C THR A 248 12.80 -1.15 -35.58
N VAL A 249 14.08 -1.52 -35.45
CA VAL A 249 14.62 -2.82 -35.88
C VAL A 249 14.83 -3.79 -34.70
N THR A 250 14.35 -3.42 -33.51
CA THR A 250 14.60 -4.15 -32.28
C THR A 250 13.60 -5.30 -32.13
N PRO A 251 14.05 -6.57 -32.13
CA PRO A 251 13.18 -7.70 -31.84
C PRO A 251 12.91 -7.79 -30.34
N LEU A 252 11.65 -8.00 -29.97
CA LEU A 252 11.23 -8.41 -28.64
C LEU A 252 11.12 -9.94 -28.61
N GLY A 253 11.86 -10.57 -27.70
CA GLY A 253 11.83 -12.01 -27.45
C GLY A 253 10.92 -12.39 -26.28
N ASN A 254 10.65 -13.69 -26.19
CA ASN A 254 10.03 -14.32 -25.01
C ASN A 254 11.11 -14.82 -24.06
N GLU A 255 10.83 -14.81 -22.76
CA GLU A 255 11.77 -15.30 -21.74
C GLU A 255 12.12 -16.78 -21.97
N ASN A 256 11.10 -17.60 -22.22
CA ASN A 256 11.27 -18.97 -22.68
C ASN A 256 11.16 -19.01 -24.22
N THR A 257 12.28 -19.23 -24.90
CA THR A 257 12.36 -19.29 -26.36
C THR A 257 11.71 -20.54 -26.96
N SER A 258 11.51 -21.59 -26.16
CA SER A 258 10.82 -22.83 -26.56
C SER A 258 9.32 -22.79 -26.26
N ALA A 259 8.81 -21.74 -25.63
CA ALA A 259 7.38 -21.61 -25.37
C ALA A 259 6.60 -21.42 -26.69
N PRO A 260 5.38 -21.99 -26.79
CA PRO A 260 4.55 -21.93 -28.01
C PRO A 260 3.87 -20.56 -28.16
N CYS A 261 4.66 -19.49 -28.26
CA CYS A 261 4.20 -18.10 -28.27
C CYS A 261 3.82 -17.58 -29.67
N GLU A 262 4.27 -18.24 -30.74
CA GLU A 262 3.84 -17.92 -32.10
C GLU A 262 2.37 -18.30 -32.28
N ASN A 263 1.55 -17.33 -32.70
CA ASN A 263 0.11 -17.44 -32.79
C ASN A 263 -0.51 -18.13 -31.55
N ALA A 264 -0.04 -17.77 -30.35
CA ALA A 264 -0.62 -18.26 -29.12
C ALA A 264 -1.99 -17.62 -28.88
N SER A 265 -2.86 -18.33 -28.16
CA SER A 265 -4.06 -17.71 -27.59
C SER A 265 -3.69 -16.90 -26.33
N ILE A 266 -4.61 -16.07 -25.82
CA ILE A 266 -4.38 -15.32 -24.57
C ILE A 266 -4.09 -16.28 -23.41
N ARG A 267 -4.79 -17.42 -23.33
CA ARG A 267 -4.56 -18.46 -22.32
C ARG A 267 -3.12 -18.97 -22.36
N VAL A 268 -2.68 -19.45 -23.51
CA VAL A 268 -1.31 -19.94 -23.71
C VAL A 268 -0.29 -18.82 -23.44
N ALA A 269 -0.60 -17.59 -23.85
CA ALA A 269 0.26 -16.44 -23.62
C ALA A 269 0.38 -16.07 -22.14
N LEU A 270 -0.67 -16.22 -21.33
CA LEU A 270 -0.60 -16.02 -19.88
C LEU A 270 0.18 -17.15 -19.20
N GLU A 271 -0.09 -18.41 -19.61
CA GLU A 271 0.54 -19.63 -19.10
C GLU A 271 2.06 -19.58 -19.21
N TYR A 272 2.56 -19.31 -20.42
CA TYR A 272 3.99 -19.22 -20.74
C TYR A 272 4.55 -17.79 -20.66
N SER A 273 3.72 -16.81 -20.28
CA SER A 273 4.11 -15.41 -20.17
C SER A 273 4.69 -14.81 -21.47
N CYS A 274 4.09 -15.11 -22.63
CA CYS A 274 4.57 -14.68 -23.94
C CYS A 274 4.58 -13.14 -24.10
N ASN A 275 5.76 -12.52 -24.07
CA ASN A 275 5.94 -11.09 -24.26
C ASN A 275 5.45 -10.61 -25.63
N THR A 276 5.69 -11.40 -26.69
CA THR A 276 5.38 -11.00 -28.07
C THR A 276 3.89 -10.78 -28.28
N VAL A 277 3.05 -11.65 -27.70
CA VAL A 277 1.59 -11.56 -27.75
C VAL A 277 1.09 -10.28 -27.08
N PHE A 278 1.52 -10.04 -25.84
CA PHE A 278 1.05 -8.88 -25.07
C PHE A 278 1.59 -7.54 -25.59
N ALA A 279 2.81 -7.53 -26.13
CA ALA A 279 3.37 -6.35 -26.78
C ALA A 279 2.62 -5.99 -28.07
N LYS A 280 2.29 -6.98 -28.92
CA LYS A 280 1.46 -6.77 -30.10
C LYS A 280 0.05 -6.33 -29.69
N MET A 281 -0.57 -7.02 -28.73
CA MET A 281 -1.91 -6.72 -28.22
C MET A 281 -2.03 -5.28 -27.71
N ALA A 282 -1.05 -4.79 -26.95
CA ALA A 282 -1.04 -3.39 -26.50
C ALA A 282 -0.94 -2.39 -27.66
N VAL A 283 -0.20 -2.72 -28.72
CA VAL A 283 -0.11 -1.89 -29.93
C VAL A 283 -1.41 -1.89 -30.71
N ASP A 284 -2.06 -3.04 -30.86
CA ASP A 284 -3.33 -3.20 -31.58
C ASP A 284 -4.47 -2.46 -30.87
N LEU A 285 -4.49 -2.50 -29.53
CA LEU A 285 -5.42 -1.70 -28.71
C LEU A 285 -5.12 -0.20 -28.78
N GLY A 286 -3.83 0.15 -28.80
CA GLY A 286 -3.36 1.52 -28.62
C GLY A 286 -3.35 1.94 -27.14
N GLN A 287 -2.49 2.92 -26.83
CA GLN A 287 -2.22 3.36 -25.46
C GLN A 287 -3.47 3.83 -24.70
N ASP A 288 -4.43 4.47 -25.37
CA ASP A 288 -5.61 5.04 -24.71
C ASP A 288 -6.56 3.97 -24.17
N LYS A 289 -6.74 2.87 -24.89
CA LYS A 289 -7.58 1.76 -24.41
C LYS A 289 -6.93 1.01 -23.26
N VAL A 290 -5.62 0.78 -23.35
CA VAL A 290 -4.85 0.17 -22.25
C VAL A 290 -4.86 1.07 -21.01
N ARG A 291 -4.65 2.38 -21.20
CA ARG A 291 -4.73 3.38 -20.13
C ARG A 291 -6.10 3.42 -19.48
N ALA A 292 -7.17 3.49 -20.27
CA ALA A 292 -8.54 3.50 -19.76
C ALA A 292 -8.85 2.24 -18.94
N MET A 293 -8.37 1.08 -19.37
CA MET A 293 -8.51 -0.15 -18.57
C MET A 293 -7.68 -0.09 -17.29
N ALA A 294 -6.42 0.36 -17.36
CA ALA A 294 -5.57 0.51 -16.18
C ALA A 294 -6.20 1.48 -15.15
N GLU A 295 -6.76 2.60 -15.61
CA GLU A 295 -7.47 3.57 -14.77
C GLU A 295 -8.71 2.96 -14.09
N LYS A 296 -9.49 2.12 -14.80
CA LYS A 296 -10.58 1.37 -14.17
C LYS A 296 -10.09 0.47 -13.04
N PHE A 297 -8.90 -0.13 -13.16
CA PHE A 297 -8.31 -0.93 -12.08
C PHE A 297 -7.73 -0.09 -10.94
N GLY A 298 -7.59 1.24 -11.08
CA GLY A 298 -7.06 2.14 -10.05
C GLY A 298 -5.70 2.79 -10.37
N PHE A 299 -5.11 2.50 -11.53
CA PHE A 299 -3.90 3.22 -11.97
C PHE A 299 -4.20 4.69 -12.24
N ASN A 300 -3.19 5.55 -12.12
CA ASN A 300 -3.25 7.01 -12.24
C ASN A 300 -4.17 7.69 -11.21
N ASP A 301 -4.67 6.97 -10.21
CA ASP A 301 -5.39 7.56 -9.09
C ASP A 301 -4.42 8.04 -7.99
N SER A 302 -4.41 9.35 -7.76
CA SER A 302 -3.63 9.99 -6.67
C SER A 302 -4.40 10.09 -5.36
N ALA A 303 -5.70 9.78 -5.38
CA ALA A 303 -6.58 9.79 -4.23
C ALA A 303 -6.80 8.40 -3.63
N GLN A 304 -6.17 7.34 -4.15
CA GLN A 304 -6.32 5.97 -3.63
C GLN A 304 -5.94 5.90 -2.15
N ASP A 305 -6.96 5.87 -1.32
CA ASP A 305 -6.86 5.87 0.13
C ASP A 305 -7.33 4.53 0.68
N VAL A 306 -6.55 3.97 1.59
CA VAL A 306 -6.85 2.71 2.28
C VAL A 306 -6.66 2.93 3.78
N PRO A 307 -7.30 3.98 4.31
CA PRO A 307 -6.80 4.94 5.31
C PRO A 307 -5.36 5.45 5.26
N VAL A 308 -4.39 4.64 4.81
CA VAL A 308 -3.04 5.11 4.50
C VAL A 308 -2.95 5.32 3.00
N ARG A 309 -2.83 6.58 2.56
CA ARG A 309 -2.77 6.90 1.13
C ARG A 309 -1.64 6.18 0.40
N ALA A 310 -2.03 5.35 -0.58
CA ALA A 310 -1.10 4.67 -1.45
C ALA A 310 -0.44 5.67 -2.41
N TYR A 311 0.80 5.39 -2.80
CA TYR A 311 1.40 6.07 -3.95
C TYR A 311 0.73 5.60 -5.22
N THR A 312 0.57 6.56 -6.13
CA THR A 312 -0.05 6.34 -7.43
C THR A 312 0.76 5.31 -8.21
N SER A 313 0.07 4.26 -8.62
CA SER A 313 0.55 3.34 -9.65
C SER A 313 0.28 3.98 -10.99
N VAL A 314 1.26 4.04 -11.88
CA VAL A 314 1.19 4.87 -13.10
C VAL A 314 1.14 4.00 -14.35
N TYR A 315 0.24 4.35 -15.26
CA TYR A 315 0.34 3.99 -16.67
C TYR A 315 0.63 5.28 -17.48
N PRO A 316 1.75 5.34 -18.23
CA PRO A 316 2.19 6.55 -18.91
C PRO A 316 1.28 6.98 -20.09
N SER A 317 1.38 8.24 -20.48
CA SER A 317 0.72 8.82 -21.67
C SER A 317 1.73 9.26 -22.73
N ASP A 318 1.23 9.72 -23.87
CA ASP A 318 2.01 10.37 -24.94
C ASP A 318 3.13 9.50 -25.53
N MET A 319 2.87 8.20 -25.60
CA MET A 319 3.83 7.21 -26.09
C MET A 319 3.76 7.00 -27.60
N ASN A 320 4.90 6.63 -28.19
CA ASN A 320 4.92 6.02 -29.52
C ASN A 320 4.52 4.53 -29.45
N LYS A 321 4.38 3.86 -30.61
CA LYS A 321 3.96 2.46 -30.68
C LYS A 321 4.97 1.48 -30.07
N SER A 322 6.28 1.72 -30.16
CA SER A 322 7.29 0.84 -29.54
C SER A 322 7.28 0.95 -28.01
N SER A 323 7.12 2.14 -27.45
CA SER A 323 6.90 2.34 -26.02
C SER A 323 5.57 1.70 -25.57
N THR A 324 4.50 1.86 -26.34
CA THR A 324 3.20 1.19 -26.06
C THR A 324 3.37 -0.33 -25.99
N ALA A 325 4.13 -0.92 -26.92
CA ALA A 325 4.44 -2.35 -26.90
C ALA A 325 5.16 -2.79 -25.61
N LEU A 326 6.11 -1.98 -25.10
CA LEU A 326 6.80 -2.25 -23.84
C LEU A 326 5.88 -2.12 -22.63
N THR A 327 4.93 -1.18 -22.63
CA THR A 327 3.91 -1.13 -21.56
C THR A 327 3.02 -2.36 -21.55
N GLY A 328 2.80 -3.00 -22.70
CA GLY A 328 2.02 -4.25 -22.81
C GLY A 328 2.58 -5.40 -21.97
N ILE A 329 3.88 -5.36 -21.65
CA ILE A 329 4.55 -6.34 -20.80
C ILE A 329 4.91 -5.78 -19.41
N GLY A 330 4.35 -4.63 -19.03
CA GLY A 330 4.58 -3.96 -17.75
C GLY A 330 5.98 -3.36 -17.58
N GLN A 331 6.65 -3.03 -18.69
CA GLN A 331 7.93 -2.31 -18.74
C GLN A 331 7.72 -0.85 -19.19
N TYR A 332 8.78 -0.17 -19.62
CA TYR A 332 8.81 1.28 -19.85
C TYR A 332 8.52 2.02 -18.54
N ASP A 333 7.61 2.99 -18.54
CA ASP A 333 7.30 3.81 -17.37
C ASP A 333 6.05 3.33 -16.59
N VAL A 334 5.60 2.08 -16.83
CA VAL A 334 4.53 1.48 -16.01
C VAL A 334 5.08 1.15 -14.63
N THR A 335 4.40 1.60 -13.58
CA THR A 335 4.74 1.29 -12.20
C THR A 335 3.50 0.92 -11.39
N ALA A 336 3.63 -0.02 -10.46
CA ALA A 336 2.54 -0.48 -9.62
C ALA A 336 3.01 -0.73 -8.18
N THR A 337 2.16 -0.40 -7.21
CA THR A 337 2.31 -0.88 -5.83
C THR A 337 1.79 -2.31 -5.71
N PRO A 338 2.24 -3.09 -4.71
CA PRO A 338 1.62 -4.37 -4.38
C PRO A 338 0.12 -4.27 -4.12
N LEU A 339 -0.35 -3.20 -3.46
CA LEU A 339 -1.78 -2.95 -3.31
C LEU A 339 -2.50 -2.91 -4.66
N GLN A 340 -1.97 -2.15 -5.63
CA GLN A 340 -2.58 -2.00 -6.95
C GLN A 340 -2.70 -3.34 -7.68
N MET A 341 -1.65 -4.16 -7.65
CA MET A 341 -1.69 -5.47 -8.30
C MET A 341 -2.56 -6.50 -7.55
N ALA A 342 -2.76 -6.32 -6.24
CA ALA A 342 -3.74 -7.11 -5.48
C ALA A 342 -5.18 -6.71 -5.88
N MET A 343 -5.45 -5.42 -6.11
CA MET A 343 -6.74 -4.93 -6.60
C MET A 343 -7.10 -5.50 -7.98
N VAL A 344 -6.12 -5.63 -8.89
CA VAL A 344 -6.32 -6.29 -10.20
C VAL A 344 -6.80 -7.72 -10.02
N SER A 345 -6.13 -8.51 -9.17
CA SER A 345 -6.53 -9.89 -8.90
C SER A 345 -7.85 -9.97 -8.13
N ALA A 346 -8.12 -9.03 -7.21
CA ALA A 346 -9.38 -8.96 -6.47
C ALA A 346 -10.57 -8.74 -7.41
N ALA A 347 -10.45 -7.81 -8.36
CA ALA A 347 -11.49 -7.55 -9.34
C ALA A 347 -11.74 -8.77 -10.25
N ILE A 348 -10.69 -9.43 -10.72
CA ILE A 348 -10.83 -10.64 -11.56
C ILE A 348 -11.45 -11.79 -10.76
N ALA A 349 -11.02 -11.99 -9.51
CA ALA A 349 -11.58 -13.02 -8.64
C ALA A 349 -13.07 -12.76 -8.35
N ASN A 350 -13.46 -11.52 -8.04
CA ASN A 350 -14.83 -11.16 -7.70
C ASN A 350 -15.71 -10.87 -8.93
N GLY A 351 -15.59 -11.69 -9.99
CA GLY A 351 -16.46 -11.62 -11.16
C GLY A 351 -16.43 -10.28 -11.90
N GLY A 352 -15.29 -9.60 -11.88
CA GLY A 352 -15.06 -8.31 -12.54
C GLY A 352 -15.40 -7.10 -11.66
N LYS A 353 -15.80 -7.30 -10.40
CA LYS A 353 -16.15 -6.22 -9.46
C LYS A 353 -15.00 -5.93 -8.52
N LEU A 354 -14.63 -4.67 -8.38
CA LEU A 354 -13.70 -4.22 -7.35
C LEU A 354 -14.48 -3.59 -6.21
N VAL A 355 -14.32 -4.11 -5.00
CA VAL A 355 -14.78 -3.47 -3.78
C VAL A 355 -13.65 -2.59 -3.25
N SER A 356 -13.95 -1.34 -2.90
CA SER A 356 -12.97 -0.34 -2.48
C SER A 356 -12.15 -0.85 -1.29
N PRO A 357 -10.81 -0.96 -1.42
CA PRO A 357 -10.01 -1.57 -0.39
C PRO A 357 -9.91 -0.70 0.87
N HIS A 358 -9.90 -1.30 2.05
CA HIS A 358 -9.73 -0.58 3.32
C HIS A 358 -9.01 -1.46 4.36
N MET A 359 -8.08 -0.87 5.14
CA MET A 359 -7.36 -1.59 6.21
C MET A 359 -7.91 -1.36 7.62
N VAL A 360 -8.89 -0.46 7.76
CA VAL A 360 -9.60 -0.15 8.99
C VAL A 360 -11.05 -0.51 8.79
N SER A 361 -11.62 -1.30 9.69
CA SER A 361 -13.03 -1.70 9.67
C SER A 361 -13.88 -0.68 10.40
N THR A 362 -13.51 -0.33 11.62
CA THR A 362 -14.23 0.68 12.41
C THR A 362 -13.25 1.53 13.22
N ILE A 363 -13.71 2.72 13.59
CA ILE A 363 -13.14 3.49 14.69
C ILE A 363 -14.20 3.69 15.76
N THR A 364 -13.78 3.59 17.03
CA THR A 364 -14.69 3.68 18.17
C THR A 364 -14.21 4.74 19.15
N ASP A 365 -15.11 5.19 20.02
CA ASP A 365 -14.70 5.89 21.23
C ASP A 365 -14.17 4.90 22.29
N ASN A 366 -13.80 5.42 23.46
CA ASN A 366 -13.33 4.63 24.60
C ASN A 366 -14.42 3.70 25.19
N GLY A 367 -15.70 4.00 24.98
CA GLY A 367 -16.82 3.18 25.41
C GLY A 367 -17.10 1.99 24.48
N GLY A 368 -16.50 2.00 23.29
CA GLY A 368 -16.72 1.01 22.22
C GLY A 368 -17.84 1.39 21.25
N ASP A 369 -18.41 2.60 21.36
CA ASP A 369 -19.41 3.06 20.42
C ASP A 369 -18.75 3.40 19.07
N VAL A 370 -19.36 2.95 17.98
CA VAL A 370 -18.82 3.11 16.62
C VAL A 370 -18.99 4.55 16.16
N LEU A 371 -17.86 5.23 15.91
CA LEU A 371 -17.83 6.60 15.36
C LEU A 371 -17.87 6.60 13.83
N LYS A 372 -17.30 5.57 13.21
CA LYS A 372 -17.33 5.35 11.76
C LYS A 372 -17.10 3.87 11.45
N ASN A 373 -17.86 3.37 10.48
CA ASN A 373 -17.75 2.02 9.93
C ASN A 373 -17.37 2.07 8.45
N TYR A 374 -16.17 1.60 8.12
CA TYR A 374 -15.65 1.54 6.76
C TYR A 374 -16.24 0.36 5.97
N ASP A 375 -16.67 -0.71 6.64
CA ASP A 375 -17.35 -1.83 5.98
C ASP A 375 -18.65 -1.34 5.31
N ASP A 376 -19.37 -0.43 5.97
CA ASP A 376 -20.65 0.14 5.47
C ASP A 376 -20.45 1.19 4.37
N GLU A 377 -19.27 1.82 4.31
CA GLU A 377 -18.92 2.83 3.30
C GLU A 377 -18.24 2.23 2.05
N ALA A 378 -17.92 0.93 2.07
CA ALA A 378 -17.24 0.27 0.98
C ALA A 378 -18.09 0.33 -0.32
N THR A 379 -17.48 0.82 -1.40
CA THR A 379 -18.15 0.94 -2.70
C THR A 379 -17.75 -0.19 -3.62
N THR A 380 -18.67 -0.63 -4.48
CA THR A 380 -18.41 -1.67 -5.47
C THR A 380 -18.50 -1.08 -6.87
N GLN A 381 -17.48 -1.30 -7.69
CA GLN A 381 -17.44 -0.87 -9.09
C GLN A 381 -17.23 -2.07 -10.02
N GLN A 382 -17.99 -2.14 -11.12
CA GLN A 382 -17.74 -3.10 -12.20
C GLN A 382 -16.56 -2.60 -13.05
N ILE A 383 -15.45 -3.34 -13.06
CA ILE A 383 -14.23 -3.00 -13.79
C ILE A 383 -14.24 -3.61 -15.18
N VAL A 384 -14.52 -4.91 -15.26
CA VAL A 384 -14.69 -5.70 -16.49
C VAL A 384 -15.99 -6.47 -16.40
N SER A 385 -16.55 -6.96 -17.52
CA SER A 385 -17.73 -7.84 -17.47
C SER A 385 -17.46 -9.14 -16.71
N SER A 386 -18.53 -9.78 -16.23
CA SER A 386 -18.42 -11.10 -15.58
C SER A 386 -17.86 -12.16 -16.51
N ASP A 387 -18.21 -12.10 -17.81
CA ASP A 387 -17.68 -12.98 -18.85
C ASP A 387 -16.16 -12.82 -18.99
N THR A 388 -15.67 -11.58 -19.17
CA THR A 388 -14.22 -11.30 -19.18
C THR A 388 -13.54 -11.82 -17.92
N ALA A 389 -14.13 -11.60 -16.75
CA ALA A 389 -13.56 -12.08 -15.49
C ALA A 389 -13.50 -13.61 -15.41
N GLU A 390 -14.53 -14.34 -15.84
CA GLU A 390 -14.56 -15.80 -15.89
C GLU A 390 -13.51 -16.35 -16.87
N GLN A 391 -13.38 -15.75 -18.05
CA GLN A 391 -12.37 -16.12 -19.03
C GLN A 391 -10.94 -15.91 -18.49
N LEU A 392 -10.68 -14.76 -17.86
CA LEU A 392 -9.39 -14.47 -17.24
C LEU A 392 -9.10 -15.38 -16.04
N GLN A 393 -10.09 -15.66 -15.19
CA GLN A 393 -9.95 -16.62 -14.10
C GLN A 393 -9.55 -18.01 -14.64
N SER A 394 -10.21 -18.47 -15.69
CA SER A 394 -9.88 -19.74 -16.35
C SER A 394 -8.45 -19.75 -16.88
N ALA A 395 -8.01 -18.67 -17.54
CA ALA A 395 -6.65 -18.57 -18.07
C ALA A 395 -5.59 -18.44 -16.95
N MET A 396 -5.87 -17.68 -15.89
CA MET A 396 -5.01 -17.55 -14.72
C MET A 396 -4.83 -18.87 -13.97
N GLN A 397 -5.84 -19.74 -13.96
CA GLN A 397 -5.73 -21.08 -13.38
C GLN A 397 -4.75 -21.96 -14.17
N SER A 398 -4.71 -21.86 -15.51
CA SER A 398 -3.75 -22.64 -16.32
C SER A 398 -2.29 -22.26 -16.04
N VAL A 399 -2.04 -21.00 -15.64
CA VAL A 399 -0.71 -20.56 -15.16
C VAL A 399 -0.24 -21.37 -13.94
N ILE A 400 -1.17 -21.81 -13.08
CA ILE A 400 -0.88 -22.57 -11.86
C ILE A 400 -0.81 -24.07 -12.13
N THR A 401 -1.66 -24.57 -13.03
CA THR A 401 -1.71 -26.01 -13.33
C THR A 401 -0.60 -26.45 -14.27
N ASP A 402 -0.31 -25.67 -15.30
CA ASP A 402 0.54 -26.10 -16.42
C ASP A 402 1.63 -25.07 -16.76
N GLY A 403 1.49 -23.84 -16.27
CA GLY A 403 2.35 -22.72 -16.65
C GLY A 403 3.43 -22.33 -15.65
N THR A 404 3.72 -21.04 -15.67
CA THR A 404 4.85 -20.46 -14.92
C THR A 404 4.64 -20.30 -13.42
N GLY A 405 3.44 -20.53 -12.87
CA GLY A 405 3.07 -20.23 -11.48
C GLY A 405 2.85 -21.45 -10.58
N THR A 406 3.40 -22.62 -10.93
CA THR A 406 3.11 -23.91 -10.27
C THR A 406 3.40 -23.95 -8.77
N ASN A 407 4.35 -23.16 -8.26
CA ASN A 407 4.69 -23.16 -6.83
C ASN A 407 3.58 -22.55 -5.96
N ALA A 408 2.64 -21.81 -6.54
CA ALA A 408 1.47 -21.28 -5.84
C ALA A 408 0.31 -22.29 -5.71
N ARG A 409 0.44 -23.51 -6.26
CA ARG A 409 -0.62 -24.52 -6.16
C ARG A 409 -0.86 -24.93 -4.71
N ILE A 410 -2.14 -24.99 -4.34
CA ILE A 410 -2.63 -25.44 -3.03
C ILE A 410 -3.66 -26.54 -3.29
N ASP A 411 -3.51 -27.68 -2.62
CA ASP A 411 -4.43 -28.80 -2.79
C ASP A 411 -5.81 -28.45 -2.23
N GLY A 412 -6.86 -28.76 -3.00
CA GLY A 412 -8.25 -28.47 -2.62
C GLY A 412 -8.67 -27.00 -2.77
N VAL A 413 -7.80 -26.13 -3.28
CA VAL A 413 -8.08 -24.70 -3.49
C VAL A 413 -8.01 -24.38 -4.98
N THR A 414 -8.99 -23.63 -5.48
CA THR A 414 -8.89 -23.05 -6.83
C THR A 414 -7.98 -21.84 -6.78
N VAL A 415 -6.80 -21.94 -7.40
CA VAL A 415 -5.81 -20.86 -7.46
C VAL A 415 -5.65 -20.39 -8.90
N GLY A 416 -5.74 -19.09 -9.11
CA GLY A 416 -5.35 -18.43 -10.35
C GLY A 416 -4.26 -17.40 -10.06
N GLY A 417 -3.32 -17.19 -10.99
CA GLY A 417 -2.31 -16.16 -10.79
C GLY A 417 -1.49 -15.84 -12.02
N LYS A 418 -0.53 -14.93 -11.82
CA LYS A 418 0.43 -14.52 -12.83
C LYS A 418 1.77 -14.17 -12.18
N THR A 419 2.82 -14.81 -12.69
CA THR A 419 4.20 -14.44 -12.40
C THR A 419 4.60 -13.16 -13.14
N GLY A 420 5.46 -12.37 -12.51
CA GLY A 420 6.17 -11.26 -13.13
C GLY A 420 7.65 -11.29 -12.80
N THR A 421 8.46 -10.94 -13.80
CA THR A 421 9.87 -10.59 -13.60
C THR A 421 10.04 -9.24 -14.29
N ALA A 422 10.41 -8.22 -13.52
CA ALA A 422 10.53 -6.85 -14.02
C ALA A 422 11.99 -6.43 -14.06
N GLN A 423 12.48 -6.11 -15.26
CA GLN A 423 13.87 -5.69 -15.45
C GLN A 423 14.03 -4.22 -15.08
N HIS A 424 15.15 -3.86 -14.46
CA HIS A 424 15.41 -2.47 -14.07
C HIS A 424 16.91 -2.12 -14.04
N GLY A 425 17.17 -0.83 -13.89
CA GLY A 425 18.51 -0.25 -14.02
C GLY A 425 18.87 0.01 -15.48
N GLU A 426 19.86 0.87 -15.68
CA GLU A 426 20.37 1.19 -17.02
C GLU A 426 20.87 -0.09 -17.70
N ASN A 427 20.44 -0.34 -18.94
CA ASN A 427 20.73 -1.57 -19.69
C ASN A 427 20.37 -2.86 -18.93
N ASN A 428 19.33 -2.81 -18.09
CA ASN A 428 18.93 -3.90 -17.22
C ASN A 428 20.08 -4.38 -16.32
N SER A 429 20.94 -3.48 -15.84
CA SER A 429 22.12 -3.86 -15.04
C SER A 429 21.80 -4.39 -13.64
N LYS A 430 20.61 -4.12 -13.11
CA LYS A 430 20.23 -4.51 -11.73
C LYS A 430 19.46 -5.84 -11.70
N THR A 431 19.36 -6.42 -10.50
CA THR A 431 18.62 -7.66 -10.23
C THR A 431 17.12 -7.44 -10.45
N PRO A 432 16.44 -8.23 -11.29
CA PRO A 432 15.01 -8.03 -11.55
C PRO A 432 14.12 -8.08 -10.28
N TYR A 433 12.98 -7.41 -10.34
CA TYR A 433 11.91 -7.57 -9.34
C TYR A 433 11.14 -8.86 -9.62
N ALA A 434 11.00 -9.74 -8.62
CA ALA A 434 10.16 -10.92 -8.71
C ALA A 434 8.76 -10.60 -8.18
N TRP A 435 7.77 -10.73 -9.06
CA TRP A 435 6.37 -10.45 -8.77
C TRP A 435 5.53 -11.71 -8.86
N PHE A 436 4.48 -11.77 -8.04
CA PHE A 436 3.39 -12.71 -8.22
C PHE A 436 2.10 -12.05 -7.77
N THR A 437 1.07 -12.08 -8.63
CA THR A 437 -0.29 -11.69 -8.25
C THR A 437 -1.23 -12.88 -8.47
N SER A 438 -2.14 -13.11 -7.54
CA SER A 438 -2.98 -14.30 -7.53
C SER A 438 -4.27 -14.10 -6.77
N TYR A 439 -5.16 -15.07 -6.90
CA TYR A 439 -6.28 -15.27 -6.01
C TYR A 439 -6.41 -16.75 -5.65
N GLY A 440 -7.03 -17.02 -4.50
CA GLY A 440 -7.40 -18.36 -4.05
C GLY A 440 -8.86 -18.39 -3.63
N LYS A 441 -9.56 -19.48 -3.95
CA LYS A 441 -10.96 -19.72 -3.57
C LYS A 441 -11.13 -21.12 -3.00
N ALA A 442 -11.74 -21.22 -1.82
CA ALA A 442 -12.08 -22.49 -1.18
C ALA A 442 -13.23 -22.30 -0.20
N ASP A 443 -14.19 -23.23 -0.16
CA ASP A 443 -15.30 -23.26 0.80
C ASP A 443 -16.06 -21.92 0.96
N GLY A 444 -16.24 -21.17 -0.13
CA GLY A 444 -16.93 -19.88 -0.14
C GLY A 444 -16.10 -18.70 0.40
N LYS A 445 -14.84 -18.93 0.81
CA LYS A 445 -13.86 -17.88 1.11
C LYS A 445 -13.02 -17.57 -0.13
N GLU A 446 -12.65 -16.30 -0.27
CA GLU A 446 -11.80 -15.83 -1.36
C GLU A 446 -10.73 -14.87 -0.82
N VAL A 447 -9.56 -14.88 -1.45
CA VAL A 447 -8.47 -13.94 -1.16
C VAL A 447 -7.72 -13.61 -2.44
N ALA A 448 -7.40 -12.34 -2.65
CA ALA A 448 -6.49 -11.87 -3.69
C ALA A 448 -5.19 -11.39 -3.04
N VAL A 449 -4.05 -11.74 -3.63
CA VAL A 449 -2.72 -11.51 -3.08
C VAL A 449 -1.82 -10.94 -4.16
N ALA A 450 -0.98 -9.96 -3.81
CA ALA A 450 0.16 -9.58 -4.63
C ALA A 450 1.42 -9.45 -3.79
N VAL A 451 2.52 -9.99 -4.32
CA VAL A 451 3.84 -10.04 -3.70
C VAL A 451 4.86 -9.49 -4.66
N VAL A 452 5.76 -8.66 -4.14
CA VAL A 452 6.98 -8.23 -4.81
C VAL A 452 8.19 -8.55 -3.95
N VAL A 453 9.25 -9.05 -4.58
CA VAL A 453 10.56 -9.29 -4.00
C VAL A 453 11.58 -8.50 -4.81
N GLU A 454 12.26 -7.55 -4.16
CA GLU A 454 13.23 -6.64 -4.79
C GLU A 454 14.62 -7.23 -4.89
N GLN A 455 15.04 -7.94 -3.84
CA GLN A 455 16.38 -8.48 -3.76
C GLN A 455 16.36 -9.73 -2.88
N SER A 456 16.77 -10.84 -3.48
CA SER A 456 17.20 -12.04 -2.78
C SER A 456 18.70 -12.22 -2.98
N ASN A 457 19.38 -12.91 -2.07
CA ASN A 457 20.79 -13.31 -2.24
C ASN A 457 20.99 -14.35 -3.39
N ALA A 458 19.93 -14.68 -4.13
CA ALA A 458 19.94 -15.60 -5.25
C ALA A 458 20.64 -15.02 -6.49
N ALA A 459 21.16 -15.90 -7.34
CA ALA A 459 21.74 -15.48 -8.61
C ALA A 459 20.64 -14.84 -9.49
N ARG A 460 21.00 -13.85 -10.32
CA ARG A 460 20.06 -13.14 -11.20
C ARG A 460 19.16 -14.07 -12.04
N SER A 461 19.69 -15.21 -12.47
CA SER A 461 18.96 -16.25 -13.23
C SER A 461 17.93 -17.03 -12.42
N GLU A 462 17.98 -16.94 -11.09
CA GLU A 462 17.10 -17.65 -10.16
C GLU A 462 15.97 -16.74 -9.63
N VAL A 463 16.05 -15.44 -9.89
CA VAL A 463 15.03 -14.45 -9.52
C VAL A 463 13.84 -14.58 -10.45
N SER A 464 12.89 -15.42 -10.05
CA SER A 464 11.63 -15.62 -10.74
C SER A 464 10.45 -15.39 -9.81
N GLY A 465 9.36 -14.83 -10.35
CA GLY A 465 8.09 -14.73 -9.62
C GLY A 465 7.63 -16.07 -9.05
N ASN A 466 7.87 -17.18 -9.75
CA ASN A 466 7.51 -18.52 -9.28
C ASN A 466 8.39 -19.03 -8.12
N GLY A 467 9.69 -18.71 -8.14
CA GLY A 467 10.62 -19.20 -7.12
C GLY A 467 10.56 -18.41 -5.82
N LEU A 468 10.32 -17.09 -5.90
CA LEU A 468 10.45 -16.19 -4.74
C LEU A 468 9.10 -15.64 -4.26
N ALA A 469 8.26 -15.13 -5.17
CA ALA A 469 7.02 -14.43 -4.79
C ALA A 469 5.82 -15.38 -4.65
N ALA A 470 5.73 -16.41 -5.49
CA ALA A 470 4.64 -17.40 -5.46
C ALA A 470 4.56 -18.20 -4.14
N PRO A 471 5.66 -18.63 -3.50
CA PRO A 471 5.59 -19.30 -2.20
C PRO A 471 5.07 -18.39 -1.07
N VAL A 472 5.41 -17.10 -1.09
CA VAL A 472 4.86 -16.11 -0.15
C VAL A 472 3.35 -15.97 -0.36
N ALA A 473 2.91 -15.82 -1.62
CA ALA A 473 1.49 -15.73 -1.95
C ALA A 473 0.73 -17.00 -1.54
N LYS A 474 1.33 -18.18 -1.77
CA LYS A 474 0.78 -19.46 -1.32
C LYS A 474 0.57 -19.48 0.20
N ALA A 475 1.57 -19.10 0.99
CA ALA A 475 1.46 -19.08 2.45
C ALA A 475 0.33 -18.16 2.92
N MET A 476 0.17 -17.00 2.28
CA MET A 476 -0.93 -16.06 2.57
C MET A 476 -2.30 -16.65 2.20
N MET A 477 -2.42 -17.24 1.01
CA MET A 477 -3.67 -17.86 0.57
C MET A 477 -4.07 -19.04 1.46
N GLU A 478 -3.12 -19.90 1.83
CA GLU A 478 -3.36 -20.98 2.79
C GLU A 478 -3.79 -20.46 4.16
N ALA A 479 -3.21 -19.35 4.64
CA ALA A 479 -3.60 -18.75 5.91
C ALA A 479 -5.02 -18.16 5.86
N ALA A 480 -5.37 -17.47 4.77
CA ALA A 480 -6.67 -16.80 4.61
C ALA A 480 -7.83 -17.79 4.38
N LEU A 481 -7.54 -18.92 3.73
CA LEU A 481 -8.56 -19.92 3.35
C LEU A 481 -8.69 -21.07 4.36
N LYS A 482 -7.84 -21.11 5.40
CA LYS A 482 -8.00 -22.06 6.51
C LYS A 482 -9.28 -21.75 7.30
N ASN A 483 -9.90 -22.82 7.80
CA ASN A 483 -11.08 -22.76 8.66
C ASN A 483 -10.74 -22.48 10.11
#